data_AF-A0A7S1V9L5-F1
#
_entry.id   AF-A0A7S1V9L5-F1
#
_cell.length_a   1.000
_cell.length_b   1.000
_cell.length_c   1.000
_cell.angle_alpha   90.00
_cell.angle_beta   90.00
_cell.angle_gamma   90.00
#
_symmetry.space_group_name_H-M   'P 1'
#
loop_
_entity.id
_entity.type
_entity.pdbx_description
1 polymer ?
#
loop_
_entity_poly.entity_id
_entity_poly.type
_entity_poly.pdbx_seq_one_letter_code
_entity_poly.pdbx_strand_id
1 'polypeptide(L)'
;ADISLGIVVSPATHLAGIIDFYKELQQTGKLRQPNSVKKLADDGTYELEVFPRTAKEKFLYPSTKMAIRVKSGKNDDPPVIVHNPMDKPAGITAILAAGNTGSSHELFKSLFIENRVVVHKAHPINVDSNEIWEKILAPLYACKAVSSCDANDGPDLCKDKRVTAIWFTGSALSAQTIEKTAAAPLTA
;
A
#
# COMPACT_ATOMS: atom_id res chain seq x y z
N ALA A 1 -14.61 -3.52 -5.83
CA ALA A 1 -13.97 -2.31 -5.28
C ALA A 1 -13.24 -2.74 -4.04
N ASP A 2 -11.91 -2.91 -4.13
CA ASP A 2 -11.09 -3.10 -2.95
C ASP A 2 -11.14 -1.79 -2.16
N ILE A 3 -11.68 -1.86 -0.95
CA ILE A 3 -11.67 -0.73 -0.02
C ILE A 3 -10.26 -0.67 0.56
N SER A 4 -9.34 -0.06 -0.19
CA SER A 4 -8.05 0.40 0.33
C SER A 4 -8.33 1.68 1.12
N LEU A 5 -8.47 1.55 2.43
CA LEU A 5 -8.71 2.67 3.33
C LEU A 5 -7.42 3.51 3.42
N GLY A 6 -7.33 4.52 2.57
CA GLY A 6 -6.30 5.55 2.67
C GLY A 6 -6.55 6.40 3.91
N ILE A 7 -6.13 5.92 5.08
CA ILE A 7 -5.89 6.81 6.20
C ILE A 7 -4.73 7.70 5.73
N VAL A 8 -4.94 9.02 5.66
CA VAL A 8 -3.84 9.98 5.55
C VAL A 8 -3.15 10.00 6.91
N VAL A 9 -2.44 8.91 7.21
CA VAL A 9 -1.49 8.84 8.31
C VAL A 9 -0.24 9.55 7.85
N SER A 10 0.43 10.23 8.77
CA SER A 10 1.81 10.64 8.57
C SER A 10 2.61 9.47 7.98
N PRO A 11 3.48 9.70 6.98
CA PRO A 11 4.35 8.65 6.44
C PRO A 11 5.06 7.83 7.52
N ALA A 12 5.40 8.47 8.64
CA ALA A 12 6.01 7.82 9.81
C ALA A 12 5.09 6.77 10.46
N THR A 13 3.80 7.06 10.61
CA THR A 13 2.84 6.11 11.22
C THR A 13 2.56 4.94 10.29
N HIS A 14 2.47 5.18 8.97
CA HIS A 14 2.31 4.10 8.00
C HIS A 14 3.53 3.17 8.01
N LEU A 15 4.74 3.74 7.96
CA LEU A 15 5.98 2.98 8.02
C LEU A 15 6.12 2.22 9.36
N ALA A 16 5.75 2.83 10.49
CA ALA A 16 5.75 2.16 11.79
C ALA A 16 4.82 0.94 11.80
N GLY A 17 3.63 1.04 11.21
CA GLY A 17 2.71 -0.08 11.06
C GLY A 17 3.30 -1.23 10.23
N ILE A 18 3.99 -0.90 9.13
CA ILE A 18 4.70 -1.89 8.30
C ILE A 18 5.84 -2.55 9.07
N ILE A 19 6.64 -1.78 9.82
CA ILE A 19 7.71 -2.31 10.65
C ILE A 19 7.16 -3.29 11.69
N ASP A 20 6.07 -2.93 12.36
CA ASP A 20 5.45 -3.81 13.36
C ASP A 20 4.89 -5.08 12.72
N PHE A 21 4.31 -4.98 11.52
CA PHE A 21 3.85 -6.14 10.75
C PHE A 21 5.00 -7.10 10.42
N TYR A 22 6.11 -6.61 9.88
CA TYR A 22 7.25 -7.46 9.53
C TYR A 22 7.98 -8.02 10.76
N LYS A 23 8.07 -7.26 11.86
CA LYS A 23 8.63 -7.76 13.13
C LYS A 23 7.80 -8.90 13.69
N GLU A 24 6.47 -8.78 13.70
CA GLU A 24 5.58 -9.83 14.17
C GLU A 24 5.68 -11.07 13.27
N LEU A 25 5.71 -10.89 11.94
CA LEU A 25 5.90 -11.98 10.99
C LEU A 25 7.24 -12.70 11.22
N GLN A 26 8.33 -11.95 11.42
CA GLN A 26 9.65 -12.51 11.69
C GLN A 26 9.69 -13.29 13.01
N GLN A 27 9.02 -12.79 14.06
CA GLN A 27 9.02 -13.40 15.39
C GLN A 27 8.14 -14.64 15.48
N THR A 28 6.97 -14.62 14.83
CA THR A 28 5.94 -15.66 14.98
C THR A 28 5.85 -16.62 13.81
N GLY A 29 6.41 -16.25 12.64
CA GLY A 29 6.23 -16.96 11.38
C GLY A 29 4.79 -16.91 10.84
N LYS A 30 3.90 -16.13 11.45
CA LYS A 30 2.47 -16.09 11.15
C LYS A 30 2.02 -14.67 10.84
N LEU A 31 1.07 -14.56 9.92
CA LEU A 31 0.41 -13.30 9.63
C LEU A 31 -0.49 -12.89 10.80
N ARG A 32 -0.48 -11.58 11.09
CA ARG A 32 -1.28 -10.98 12.15
C ARG A 32 -2.77 -11.27 11.94
N GLN A 33 -3.41 -11.87 12.93
CA GLN A 33 -4.86 -12.14 12.95
C GLN A 33 -5.61 -11.03 13.71
N PRO A 34 -6.91 -10.80 13.43
CA PRO A 34 -7.73 -9.94 14.26
C PRO A 34 -7.85 -10.49 15.70
N ASN A 35 -8.11 -9.61 16.68
CA ASN A 35 -8.33 -9.99 18.08
C ASN A 35 -9.56 -10.90 18.22
N SER A 36 -10.60 -10.63 17.42
CA SER A 36 -11.80 -11.46 17.34
C SER A 36 -12.49 -11.29 15.99
N VAL A 37 -13.25 -12.31 15.60
CA VAL A 37 -14.06 -12.35 14.38
C VAL A 37 -15.51 -12.60 14.80
N LYS A 38 -16.41 -11.70 14.44
CA LYS A 38 -17.84 -11.82 14.75
C LYS A 38 -18.67 -11.75 13.47
N LYS A 39 -19.41 -12.81 13.15
CA LYS A 39 -20.42 -12.76 12.09
C LYS A 39 -21.56 -11.83 12.51
N LEU A 40 -21.90 -10.85 11.68
CA LEU A 40 -22.96 -9.88 11.94
C LEU A 40 -24.28 -10.24 11.27
N ALA A 41 -24.23 -10.87 10.10
CA ALA A 41 -25.41 -11.26 9.32
C ALA A 41 -25.11 -12.48 8.44
N ASP A 42 -26.17 -13.15 8.00
CA ASP A 42 -26.07 -14.32 7.11
C ASP A 42 -25.64 -13.98 5.69
N ASP A 43 -25.57 -12.69 5.35
CA ASP A 43 -25.10 -12.19 4.06
C ASP A 43 -23.56 -12.22 3.90
N GLY A 44 -22.86 -12.84 4.86
CA GLY A 44 -21.40 -12.93 4.88
C GLY A 44 -20.73 -11.68 5.43
N THR A 45 -21.43 -10.83 6.18
CA THR A 45 -20.83 -9.66 6.84
C THR A 45 -20.22 -10.04 8.19
N TYR A 46 -18.97 -9.62 8.40
CA TYR A 46 -18.20 -9.86 9.62
C TYR A 46 -17.66 -8.55 10.20
N GLU A 47 -17.48 -8.54 11.51
CA GLU A 47 -16.78 -7.52 12.27
C GLU A 47 -15.49 -8.12 12.83
N LEU A 48 -14.36 -7.51 12.49
CA LEU A 48 -13.03 -7.92 12.90
C LEU A 48 -12.50 -6.90 13.90
N GLU A 49 -12.39 -7.26 15.18
CA GLU A 49 -11.78 -6.38 16.18
C GLU A 49 -10.26 -6.36 15.94
N VAL A 50 -9.67 -5.19 15.72
CA VAL A 50 -8.24 -5.04 15.36
C VAL A 50 -7.43 -4.26 16.39
N PHE A 51 -8.10 -3.60 17.34
CA PHE A 51 -7.50 -2.78 18.39
C PHE A 51 -8.37 -2.79 19.66
N PRO A 52 -7.76 -2.73 20.87
CA PRO A 52 -6.32 -2.71 21.18
C PRO A 52 -5.67 -4.09 21.12
N ARG A 53 -4.45 -4.17 20.61
CA ARG A 53 -3.71 -5.42 20.41
C ARG A 53 -2.76 -5.72 21.55
N THR A 54 -1.79 -4.83 21.76
CA THR A 54 -0.67 -5.11 22.69
C THR A 54 -1.06 -4.84 24.14
N ALA A 55 -0.32 -5.40 25.10
CA ALA A 55 -0.50 -5.09 26.52
C ALA A 55 -0.39 -3.57 26.77
N LYS A 56 0.54 -2.90 26.08
CA LYS A 56 0.71 -1.45 26.12
C LYS A 56 -0.52 -0.72 25.58
N GLU A 57 -1.06 -1.12 24.43
CA GLU A 57 -2.27 -0.50 23.87
C GLU A 57 -3.49 -0.73 24.77
N LYS A 58 -3.66 -1.94 25.31
CA LYS A 58 -4.74 -2.25 26.26
C LYS A 58 -4.65 -1.41 27.53
N PHE A 59 -3.43 -1.12 27.98
CA PHE A 59 -3.19 -0.25 29.14
C PHE A 59 -3.46 1.23 28.82
N LEU A 60 -3.00 1.73 27.67
CA LEU A 60 -3.16 3.13 27.28
C LEU A 60 -4.59 3.47 26.83
N TYR A 61 -5.30 2.50 26.27
CA TYR A 61 -6.63 2.68 25.68
C TYR A 61 -7.63 1.61 26.18
N PRO A 62 -7.87 1.54 27.51
CA PRO A 62 -8.59 0.42 28.12
C PRO A 62 -10.07 0.34 27.72
N SER A 63 -10.67 1.45 27.28
CA SER A 63 -12.07 1.53 26.86
C SER A 63 -12.26 1.65 25.35
N THR A 64 -11.18 1.76 24.57
CA THR A 64 -11.28 1.92 23.12
C THR A 64 -11.34 0.55 22.47
N LYS A 65 -12.19 0.42 21.46
CA LYS A 65 -12.20 -0.72 20.53
C LYS A 65 -12.29 -0.20 19.12
N MET A 66 -11.54 -0.79 18.21
CA MET A 66 -11.69 -0.51 16.78
C MET A 66 -11.92 -1.83 16.06
N ALA A 67 -12.93 -1.82 15.19
CA ALA A 67 -13.26 -2.98 14.38
C ALA A 67 -13.39 -2.57 12.90
N ILE A 68 -13.03 -3.50 12.03
CA ILE A 68 -13.19 -3.38 10.58
C ILE A 68 -14.35 -4.28 10.18
N ARG A 69 -15.27 -3.74 9.39
CA ARG A 69 -16.35 -4.54 8.80
C ARG A 69 -15.94 -5.00 7.42
N VAL A 70 -16.06 -6.29 7.17
CA VAL A 70 -15.70 -6.93 5.91
C VAL A 70 -16.85 -7.83 5.46
N LYS A 71 -16.96 -8.02 4.15
CA LYS A 71 -17.87 -9.00 3.56
C LYS A 71 -17.04 -10.16 3.02
N SER A 72 -17.41 -11.39 3.36
CA SER A 72 -16.71 -12.57 2.88
C SER A 72 -16.81 -12.72 1.37
N GLY A 73 -15.70 -13.11 0.76
CA GLY A 73 -15.70 -13.63 -0.60
C GLY A 73 -16.49 -14.93 -0.69
N LYS A 74 -16.89 -15.34 -1.90
CA LYS A 74 -17.69 -16.56 -2.14
C LYS A 74 -17.09 -17.84 -1.53
N ASN A 75 -15.79 -17.88 -1.26
CA ASN A 75 -15.07 -19.06 -0.79
C ASN A 75 -14.38 -18.86 0.58
N ASP A 76 -14.55 -17.71 1.25
CA ASP A 76 -13.80 -17.34 2.44
C ASP A 76 -14.74 -17.05 3.63
N ASP A 77 -15.45 -18.08 4.09
CA ASP A 77 -16.24 -18.02 5.33
C ASP A 77 -15.53 -18.85 6.43
N PRO A 78 -14.93 -18.21 7.46
CA PRO A 78 -14.90 -16.77 7.73
C PRO A 78 -13.85 -16.02 6.89
N PRO A 79 -14.03 -14.69 6.68
CA PRO A 79 -13.14 -13.88 5.86
C PRO A 79 -11.90 -13.49 6.64
N VAL A 80 -10.93 -14.38 6.68
CA VAL A 80 -9.62 -14.01 7.20
C VAL A 80 -8.55 -14.41 6.21
N ILE A 81 -8.58 -13.76 5.05
CA ILE A 81 -7.38 -13.67 4.22
C ILE A 81 -6.63 -12.42 4.67
N VAL A 82 -5.77 -12.60 5.67
CA VAL A 82 -4.63 -11.69 5.81
C VAL A 82 -3.73 -12.05 4.64
N HIS A 83 -3.70 -11.23 3.59
CA HIS A 83 -2.89 -11.54 2.42
C HIS A 83 -1.42 -11.46 2.79
N ASN A 84 -0.71 -12.58 2.65
CA ASN A 84 0.73 -12.60 2.78
C ASN A 84 1.33 -11.78 1.62
N PRO A 85 2.13 -10.74 1.86
CA PRO A 85 2.85 -10.09 0.78
C PRO A 85 3.71 -11.08 -0.01
N MET A 86 4.23 -12.13 0.64
CA MET A 86 5.06 -13.15 -0.01
C MET A 86 4.30 -14.04 -1.00
N ASP A 87 2.97 -14.11 -0.91
CA ASP A 87 2.15 -14.90 -1.84
C ASP A 87 1.76 -14.09 -3.09
N LYS A 88 2.03 -12.77 -3.09
CA LYS A 88 1.74 -11.91 -4.24
C LYS A 88 2.84 -12.04 -5.29
N PRO A 89 2.49 -11.96 -6.59
CA PRO A 89 3.49 -12.01 -7.66
C PRO A 89 4.43 -10.81 -7.56
N ALA A 90 5.73 -11.08 -7.72
CA ALA A 90 6.72 -10.03 -7.85
C ALA A 90 6.43 -9.16 -9.08
N GLY A 91 6.75 -7.87 -9.02
CA GLY A 91 6.53 -6.97 -10.16
C GLY A 91 7.16 -5.60 -9.99
N ILE A 92 6.89 -4.74 -10.96
CA ILE A 92 7.30 -3.34 -10.97
C ILE A 92 6.05 -2.48 -10.92
N THR A 93 6.01 -1.56 -9.97
CA THR A 93 4.99 -0.51 -9.88
C THR A 93 5.56 0.81 -10.39
N ALA A 94 4.89 1.43 -11.36
CA ALA A 94 5.11 2.83 -11.67
C ALA A 94 4.24 3.70 -10.77
N ILE A 95 4.84 4.67 -10.07
CA ILE A 95 4.11 5.64 -9.24
C ILE A 95 4.18 7.01 -9.91
N LEU A 96 3.05 7.49 -10.38
CA LEU A 96 2.88 8.78 -11.04
C LEU A 96 2.33 9.78 -10.03
N ALA A 97 3.24 10.54 -9.41
CA ALA A 97 2.91 11.42 -8.30
C ALA A 97 2.16 12.69 -8.74
N ALA A 98 1.25 13.15 -7.88
CA ALA A 98 0.61 14.45 -8.01
C ALA A 98 1.49 15.58 -7.45
N GLY A 99 1.16 16.83 -7.79
CA GLY A 99 1.84 18.01 -7.25
C GLY A 99 1.52 18.29 -5.77
N ASN A 100 0.33 17.89 -5.30
CA ASN A 100 -0.21 18.29 -4.00
C ASN A 100 -0.11 17.22 -2.91
N THR A 101 0.37 16.01 -3.22
CA THR A 101 0.50 14.91 -2.26
C THR A 101 1.86 14.22 -2.43
N GLY A 102 2.46 13.78 -1.33
CA GLY A 102 3.67 12.97 -1.36
C GLY A 102 3.32 11.50 -1.55
N SER A 103 3.85 10.83 -2.57
CA SER A 103 3.52 9.44 -2.93
C SER A 103 4.12 8.35 -2.03
N SER A 104 4.36 8.69 -0.77
CA SER A 104 4.99 7.82 0.22
C SER A 104 4.13 6.61 0.59
N HIS A 105 2.81 6.78 0.62
CA HIS A 105 1.89 5.70 0.94
C HIS A 105 1.90 4.62 -0.16
N GLU A 106 1.82 5.05 -1.41
CA GLU A 106 1.87 4.20 -2.61
C GLU A 106 3.21 3.48 -2.72
N LEU A 107 4.30 4.17 -2.38
CA LEU A 107 5.65 3.62 -2.36
C LEU A 107 5.76 2.49 -1.34
N PHE A 108 5.39 2.75 -0.08
CA PHE A 108 5.49 1.74 0.97
C PHE A 108 4.54 0.56 0.75
N LYS A 109 3.30 0.82 0.31
CA LYS A 109 2.34 -0.25 -0.03
C LYS A 109 2.90 -1.13 -1.16
N SER A 110 3.45 -0.54 -2.21
CA SER A 110 4.03 -1.30 -3.33
C SER A 110 5.16 -2.23 -2.88
N LEU A 111 6.11 -1.69 -2.14
CA LEU A 111 7.29 -2.43 -1.66
C LEU A 111 6.93 -3.55 -0.68
N PHE A 112 6.12 -3.24 0.31
CA PHE A 112 5.99 -4.06 1.51
C PHE A 112 4.68 -4.83 1.61
N ILE A 113 3.67 -4.46 0.82
CA ILE A 113 2.35 -5.10 0.85
C ILE A 113 2.01 -5.75 -0.48
N GLU A 114 2.45 -5.18 -1.62
CA GLU A 114 2.18 -5.70 -2.96
C GLU A 114 3.29 -6.56 -3.55
N ASN A 115 4.44 -6.68 -2.87
CA ASN A 115 5.63 -7.41 -3.34
C ASN A 115 6.19 -6.86 -4.67
N ARG A 116 6.28 -5.53 -4.81
CA ARG A 116 6.74 -4.89 -6.05
C ARG A 116 7.84 -3.87 -5.79
N VAL A 117 8.82 -3.82 -6.69
CA VAL A 117 9.77 -2.70 -6.73
C VAL A 117 9.12 -1.47 -7.40
N VAL A 118 9.66 -0.28 -7.16
CA VAL A 118 9.03 0.98 -7.53
C VAL A 118 9.89 1.79 -8.51
N VAL A 119 9.24 2.35 -9.53
CA VAL A 119 9.74 3.48 -10.33
C VAL A 119 8.87 4.69 -10.03
N HIS A 120 9.44 5.70 -9.39
CA HIS A 120 8.74 6.90 -8.97
C HIS A 120 8.96 8.04 -9.98
N LYS A 121 7.86 8.59 -10.51
CA LYS A 121 7.84 9.74 -11.41
C LYS A 121 7.23 10.93 -10.67
N ALA A 122 8.07 11.84 -10.19
CA ALA A 122 7.62 13.00 -9.45
C ALA A 122 6.84 13.99 -10.34
N HIS A 123 5.87 14.68 -9.77
CA HIS A 123 5.28 15.84 -10.43
C HIS A 123 6.38 16.90 -10.69
N PRO A 124 6.38 17.63 -11.83
CA PRO A 124 7.42 18.62 -12.14
C PRO A 124 7.72 19.62 -11.02
N ILE A 125 6.71 20.03 -10.26
CA ILE A 125 6.87 21.00 -9.15
C ILE A 125 7.57 20.39 -7.92
N ASN A 126 7.64 19.07 -7.83
CA ASN A 126 8.16 18.32 -6.67
C ASN A 126 9.48 17.60 -7.01
N VAL A 127 10.07 17.84 -8.18
CA VAL A 127 11.29 17.13 -8.63
C VAL A 127 12.42 17.28 -7.61
N ASP A 128 12.64 18.49 -7.10
CA ASP A 128 13.69 18.77 -6.12
C ASP A 128 13.48 18.02 -4.78
N SER A 129 12.25 17.64 -4.47
CA SER A 129 11.96 16.84 -3.27
C SER A 129 12.44 15.39 -3.40
N ASN A 130 12.68 14.89 -4.63
CA ASN A 130 13.22 13.55 -4.83
C ASN A 130 14.60 13.40 -4.19
N GLU A 131 15.45 14.43 -4.20
CA GLU A 131 16.78 14.34 -3.57
C GLU A 131 16.70 14.07 -2.06
N ILE A 132 15.66 14.60 -1.41
CA ILE A 132 15.41 14.37 0.02
C ILE A 132 14.90 12.94 0.22
N TRP A 133 13.96 12.50 -0.62
CA TRP A 133 13.45 11.13 -0.56
C TRP A 133 14.52 10.08 -0.85
N GLU A 134 15.43 10.34 -1.77
CA GLU A 134 16.57 9.48 -2.07
C GLU A 134 17.51 9.34 -0.89
N LYS A 135 17.75 10.41 -0.12
CA LYS A 135 18.53 10.35 1.13
C LYS A 135 17.81 9.55 2.21
N ILE A 136 16.51 9.80 2.40
CA ILE A 136 15.70 9.09 3.41
C ILE A 136 15.60 7.59 3.09
N LEU A 137 15.43 7.25 1.82
CA LEU A 137 15.24 5.90 1.32
C LEU A 137 16.53 5.29 0.76
N ALA A 138 17.70 5.85 1.08
CA ALA A 138 18.98 5.44 0.51
C ALA A 138 19.23 3.91 0.53
N PRO A 139 18.87 3.16 1.59
CA PRO A 139 19.00 1.70 1.58
C PRO A 139 18.17 1.01 0.48
N LEU A 140 16.98 1.53 0.18
CA LEU A 140 16.08 0.98 -0.83
C LEU A 140 16.53 1.33 -2.25
N TYR A 141 17.12 2.51 -2.45
CA TYR A 141 17.77 2.86 -3.71
C TYR A 141 19.02 2.02 -3.95
N ALA A 142 19.83 1.79 -2.92
CA ALA A 142 21.05 0.98 -3.01
C ALA A 142 20.77 -0.47 -3.44
N CYS A 143 19.66 -1.07 -2.97
CA CYS A 143 19.24 -2.41 -3.39
C CYS A 143 18.33 -2.43 -4.62
N LYS A 144 18.11 -1.27 -5.28
CA LYS A 144 17.23 -1.11 -6.46
C LYS A 144 15.77 -1.52 -6.21
N ALA A 145 15.32 -1.45 -4.97
CA ALA A 145 13.90 -1.61 -4.64
C ALA A 145 13.10 -0.36 -5.06
N VAL A 146 13.75 0.81 -5.10
CA VAL A 146 13.17 2.07 -5.58
C VAL A 146 14.12 2.70 -6.60
N SER A 147 13.55 3.34 -7.62
CA SER A 147 14.24 4.22 -8.55
C SER A 147 13.36 5.42 -8.91
N SER A 148 13.98 6.50 -9.38
CA SER A 148 13.29 7.70 -9.87
C SER A 148 13.51 7.82 -11.38
N CYS A 149 12.56 8.40 -12.11
CA CYS A 149 12.74 8.83 -13.51
C CYS A 149 12.44 10.31 -13.67
N ASP A 150 12.75 10.88 -14.85
CA ASP A 150 12.49 12.29 -15.09
C ASP A 150 10.99 12.58 -15.09
N ALA A 151 10.61 13.81 -14.71
CA ALA A 151 9.21 14.20 -14.65
C ALA A 151 8.50 14.14 -16.02
N ASN A 152 9.25 14.10 -17.12
CA ASN A 152 8.70 14.00 -18.47
C ASN A 152 8.56 12.55 -18.96
N ASP A 153 9.14 11.57 -18.26
CA ASP A 153 9.19 10.16 -18.69
C ASP A 153 7.89 9.39 -18.44
N GLY A 154 6.87 10.05 -17.87
CA GLY A 154 5.57 9.41 -17.56
C GLY A 154 4.96 8.62 -18.71
N PRO A 155 4.86 9.15 -19.95
CA PRO A 155 4.30 8.42 -21.09
C PRO A 155 5.07 7.16 -21.45
N ASP A 156 6.40 7.17 -21.37
CA ASP A 156 7.24 6.02 -21.72
C ASP A 156 7.21 4.99 -20.59
N LEU A 157 7.24 5.44 -19.33
CA LEU A 157 7.06 4.58 -18.17
C LEU A 157 5.72 3.83 -18.19
N CYS A 158 4.63 4.50 -18.58
CA CYS A 158 3.31 3.85 -18.74
C CYS A 158 3.29 2.75 -19.80
N LYS A 159 4.09 2.88 -20.87
CA LYS A 159 4.15 1.94 -21.99
C LYS A 159 5.15 0.81 -21.78
N ASP A 160 6.03 0.92 -20.78
CA ASP A 160 7.04 -0.09 -20.49
C ASP A 160 6.39 -1.41 -20.06
N LYS A 161 6.62 -2.47 -20.84
CA LYS A 161 6.02 -3.80 -20.62
C LYS A 161 6.52 -4.50 -19.35
N ARG A 162 7.59 -3.99 -18.72
CA ARG A 162 8.08 -4.50 -17.43
C ARG A 162 7.26 -3.97 -16.25
N VAL A 163 6.56 -2.85 -16.43
CA VAL A 163 5.62 -2.33 -15.43
C VAL A 163 4.43 -3.27 -15.36
N THR A 164 4.06 -3.64 -14.14
CA THR A 164 2.97 -4.58 -13.84
C THR A 164 1.77 -3.91 -13.19
N ALA A 165 1.96 -2.71 -12.62
CA ALA A 165 0.93 -1.91 -12.00
C ALA A 165 1.29 -0.42 -12.09
N ILE A 166 0.28 0.43 -12.23
CA ILE A 166 0.45 1.89 -12.23
C ILE A 166 -0.39 2.49 -11.11
N TRP A 167 0.28 3.16 -10.18
CA TRP A 167 -0.35 4.01 -9.18
C TRP A 167 -0.37 5.44 -9.70
N PHE A 168 -1.54 6.04 -9.75
CA PHE A 168 -1.72 7.38 -10.31
C PHE A 168 -2.57 8.24 -9.38
N THR A 169 -2.10 9.45 -9.12
CA THR A 169 -2.92 10.50 -8.51
C THR A 169 -2.94 11.70 -9.45
N GLY A 170 -4.13 12.15 -9.83
CA GLY A 170 -4.30 13.31 -10.69
C GLY A 170 -5.69 13.41 -11.29
N SER A 171 -5.80 14.11 -12.42
CA SER A 171 -7.10 14.37 -13.05
C SER A 171 -7.70 13.12 -13.70
N ALA A 172 -9.03 13.08 -13.80
CA ALA A 172 -9.74 12.03 -14.53
C ALA A 172 -9.31 11.97 -16.02
N LEU A 173 -9.01 13.11 -16.64
CA LEU A 173 -8.54 13.18 -18.02
C LEU A 173 -7.18 12.49 -18.20
N SER A 174 -6.26 12.72 -17.25
CA SER A 174 -4.95 12.06 -17.23
C SER A 174 -5.11 10.55 -17.01
N ALA A 175 -5.98 10.12 -16.09
CA ALA A 175 -6.28 8.71 -15.86
C ALA A 175 -6.78 8.02 -17.15
N GLN A 176 -7.76 8.61 -17.84
CA GLN A 176 -8.27 8.08 -19.12
C GLN A 176 -7.20 7.98 -20.21
N THR A 177 -6.25 8.93 -20.21
CA THR A 177 -5.13 8.92 -21.17
C THR A 177 -4.17 7.78 -20.87
N ILE A 178 -3.86 7.56 -19.59
CA ILE A 178 -3.04 6.44 -19.13
C ILE A 178 -3.72 5.11 -19.49
N GLU A 179 -4.99 4.93 -19.16
CA GLU A 179 -5.74 3.69 -19.45
C GLU A 179 -5.74 3.32 -20.93
N LYS A 180 -5.77 4.31 -21.84
CA LYS A 180 -5.75 4.07 -23.29
C LYS A 180 -4.38 3.68 -23.83
N THR A 181 -3.31 4.02 -23.13
CA THR A 181 -1.94 3.96 -23.68
C THR A 181 -1.00 3.06 -22.88
N ALA A 182 -1.32 2.76 -21.64
CA ALA A 182 -0.47 2.01 -20.74
C ALA A 182 -0.46 0.51 -21.07
N ALA A 183 0.70 -0.11 -20.84
CA ALA A 183 0.87 -1.56 -20.93
C ALA A 183 0.38 -2.30 -19.68
N ALA A 184 0.18 -1.57 -18.57
CA ALA A 184 -0.21 -2.08 -17.26
C ALA A 184 -1.47 -1.38 -16.73
N PRO A 185 -2.26 -2.04 -15.88
CA PRO A 185 -3.48 -1.46 -15.34
C PRO A 185 -3.18 -0.34 -14.32
N LEU A 186 -4.09 0.64 -14.26
CA LEU A 186 -4.20 1.54 -13.11
C LEU A 186 -4.68 0.73 -11.89
N THR A 187 -4.00 0.91 -10.77
CA THR A 187 -4.33 0.28 -9.48
C THR A 187 -4.69 1.32 -8.43
N ALA A 188 -5.62 0.95 -7.54
CA ALA A 188 -6.12 1.77 -6.44
C ALA A 188 -5.51 1.40 -5.07
#